data_AF-A0A4R5GCX3-F1
#
_entry.id   AF-A0A4R5GCX3-F1
#
_cell.length_a   1.000
_cell.length_b   1.000
_cell.length_c   1.000
_cell.angle_alpha   90.00
_cell.angle_beta   90.00
_cell.angle_gamma   90.00
#
_symmetry.space_group_name_H-M   'P 1'
#
loop_
_entity.id
_entity.type
_entity.pdbx_description
1 polymer ?
#
loop_
_entity_poly.entity_id
_entity_poly.type
_entity_poly.pdbx_seq_one_letter_code
_entity_poly.pdbx_strand_id
1 'polypeptide(L)'
;MTTSPLSWRALETRVGLDALPAFHRAFLTWRGVADVQTMPLRRVGQRVEAELNRMVQTGQAQRQDGDWVLAPGTLDGFEAAQPYLAADLAG
;
A
#
# COMPACT_ATOMS: atom_id res chain seq x y z
N MET A 1 13.58 -8.22 14.02
CA MET A 1 12.25 -8.72 13.61
C MET A 1 12.23 -8.65 12.10
N THR A 2 12.25 -9.79 11.41
CA THR A 2 12.15 -9.82 9.95
C THR A 2 10.69 -9.66 9.59
N THR A 3 10.30 -8.47 9.13
CA THR A 3 8.97 -8.26 8.54
C THR A 3 8.84 -9.23 7.36
N SER A 4 7.73 -9.95 7.24
CA SER A 4 7.50 -10.82 6.09
C SER A 4 7.16 -10.00 4.85
N PRO A 5 7.39 -10.52 3.62
CA PRO A 5 6.85 -9.91 2.41
C PRO A 5 5.33 -9.77 2.52
N LEU A 6 4.79 -8.60 2.14
CA LEU A 6 3.40 -8.25 2.36
C LEU A 6 2.62 -8.13 1.04
N SER A 7 1.57 -8.91 0.89
CA SER A 7 0.60 -8.74 -0.20
C SER A 7 -0.16 -7.42 -0.05
N TRP A 8 -0.14 -6.57 -1.08
CA TRP A 8 -0.92 -5.33 -1.11
C TRP A 8 -2.41 -5.61 -1.05
N ARG A 9 -2.90 -6.60 -1.82
CA ARG A 9 -4.32 -7.00 -1.76
C ARG A 9 -4.75 -7.50 -0.39
N ALA A 10 -3.90 -8.25 0.31
CA ALA A 10 -4.17 -8.68 1.68
C ALA A 10 -4.25 -7.47 2.63
N LEU A 11 -3.38 -6.48 2.45
CA LEU A 11 -3.41 -5.23 3.21
C LEU A 11 -4.72 -4.46 2.96
N GLU A 12 -5.13 -4.28 1.70
CA GLU A 12 -6.41 -3.63 1.36
C GLU A 12 -7.61 -4.37 1.95
N THR A 13 -7.56 -5.70 2.00
CA THR A 13 -8.60 -6.53 2.61
C THR A 13 -8.69 -6.29 4.12
N ARG A 14 -7.55 -6.13 4.81
CA ARG A 14 -7.50 -5.79 6.24
C ARG A 14 -7.96 -4.36 6.53
N VAL A 15 -7.70 -3.42 5.63
CA VAL A 15 -8.19 -2.03 5.72
C VAL A 15 -9.71 -1.98 5.63
N GLY A 16 -10.30 -2.79 4.75
CA GLY A 16 -11.74 -2.84 4.54
C GLY A 16 -12.23 -1.75 3.58
N LEU A 17 -13.34 -2.04 2.88
CA LEU A 17 -13.84 -1.22 1.78
C LEU A 17 -14.18 0.22 2.18
N ASP A 18 -14.67 0.43 3.40
CA ASP A 18 -15.08 1.75 3.89
C ASP A 18 -13.89 2.67 4.15
N ALA A 19 -12.77 2.12 4.62
CA ALA A 19 -11.55 2.88 4.93
C ALA A 19 -10.58 2.95 3.74
N LEU A 20 -10.75 2.11 2.73
CA LEU A 20 -9.84 1.98 1.58
C LEU A 20 -9.59 3.30 0.84
N PRO A 21 -10.60 4.14 0.56
CA PRO A 21 -10.37 5.44 -0.09
C PRO A 21 -9.46 6.37 0.70
N ALA A 22 -9.62 6.42 2.03
CA ALA A 22 -8.80 7.25 2.91
C ALA A 22 -7.38 6.69 2.99
N PHE A 23 -7.24 5.37 3.10
CA PHE A 23 -5.96 4.68 3.11
C PHE A 23 -5.15 4.92 1.83
N HIS A 24 -5.77 4.81 0.65
CA HIS A 24 -5.12 5.11 -0.64
C HIS A 24 -4.64 6.56 -0.73
N ARG A 25 -5.45 7.51 -0.25
CA ARG A 25 -5.04 8.92 -0.21
C ARG A 25 -3.86 9.14 0.74
N ALA A 26 -3.87 8.50 1.91
CA ALA A 26 -2.76 8.55 2.84
C ALA A 26 -1.48 7.96 2.22
N PHE A 27 -1.59 6.82 1.53
CA PHE A 27 -0.48 6.19 0.83
C PHE A 27 0.13 7.12 -0.23
N LEU A 28 -0.69 7.70 -1.10
CA LEU A 28 -0.20 8.62 -2.13
C LEU A 28 0.41 9.90 -1.54
N THR A 29 -0.15 10.40 -0.45
CA THR A 29 0.41 11.57 0.27
C THR A 29 1.79 11.23 0.85
N TRP A 30 1.92 10.07 1.50
CA TRP A 30 3.20 9.58 2.02
C TRP A 30 4.25 9.37 0.92
N ARG A 31 3.82 8.95 -0.28
CA ARG A 31 4.66 8.85 -1.49
C ARG A 31 5.01 10.20 -2.13
N GLY A 32 4.55 11.32 -1.57
CA GLY A 32 4.84 12.67 -2.06
C GLY A 32 3.99 13.10 -3.26
N VAL A 33 2.86 12.43 -3.53
CA VAL A 33 1.94 12.86 -4.59
C VAL A 33 1.14 14.07 -4.10
N ALA A 34 1.16 15.16 -4.87
CA ALA A 34 0.40 16.38 -4.58
C ALA A 34 -1.09 16.23 -4.93
N ASP A 35 -1.92 17.13 -4.39
CA ASP A 35 -3.36 17.27 -4.68
C ASP A 35 -4.21 16.02 -4.44
N VAL A 36 -3.69 15.05 -3.69
CA VAL A 36 -4.34 13.76 -3.50
C VAL A 36 -5.73 13.90 -2.89
N GLN A 37 -5.96 14.88 -2.01
CA GLN A 37 -7.24 15.06 -1.32
C GLN A 37 -8.38 15.55 -2.21
N THR A 38 -8.07 16.24 -3.32
CA THR A 38 -9.07 16.77 -4.26
C THR A 38 -9.29 15.85 -5.46
N MET A 39 -8.44 14.83 -5.65
CA MET A 39 -8.56 13.89 -6.76
C MET A 39 -9.85 13.05 -6.70
N PRO A 40 -10.47 12.75 -7.86
CA PRO A 40 -11.52 11.74 -7.96
C PRO A 40 -11.02 10.36 -7.57
N LEU A 41 -11.85 9.53 -6.93
CA LEU A 41 -11.45 8.20 -6.43
C LEU A 41 -10.89 7.27 -7.52
N ARG A 42 -11.47 7.32 -8.72
CA ARG A 42 -10.94 6.57 -9.87
C ARG A 42 -9.48 6.92 -10.16
N ARG A 43 -9.12 8.21 -10.06
CA ARG A 43 -7.76 8.70 -10.30
C ARG A 43 -6.83 8.36 -9.13
N VAL A 44 -7.35 8.35 -7.90
CA VAL A 44 -6.62 7.85 -6.73
C VAL A 44 -6.21 6.40 -6.94
N GLY A 45 -7.13 5.50 -7.29
CA GLY A 45 -6.81 4.08 -7.55
C GLY A 45 -5.75 3.89 -8.64
N GLN A 46 -5.91 4.56 -9.79
CA GLN A 46 -4.91 4.51 -10.87
C GLN A 46 -3.52 4.99 -10.42
N ARG A 47 -3.46 5.99 -9.54
CA ARG A 47 -2.20 6.51 -9.01
C ARG A 47 -1.58 5.54 -8.01
N VAL A 48 -2.39 4.86 -7.19
CA VAL A 48 -1.90 3.81 -6.28
C VAL A 48 -1.26 2.69 -7.09
N GLU A 49 -1.95 2.17 -8.11
CA GLU A 49 -1.39 1.13 -9.00
C GLU A 49 -0.09 1.59 -9.68
N ALA A 50 -0.02 2.84 -10.12
CA ALA A 50 1.19 3.40 -10.72
C ALA A 50 2.36 3.46 -9.73
N GLU A 51 2.11 3.85 -8.47
CA GLU A 51 3.15 3.85 -7.42
C GLU A 51 3.60 2.44 -7.05
N LEU A 52 2.68 1.47 -6.96
CA LEU A 52 3.02 0.07 -6.72
C LEU A 52 3.86 -0.52 -7.86
N ASN A 53 3.53 -0.19 -9.11
CA ASN A 53 4.34 -0.57 -10.26
C ASN A 53 5.73 0.08 -10.24
N ARG A 54 5.85 1.33 -9.77
CA ARG A 54 7.17 1.95 -9.54
C ARG A 54 7.96 1.23 -8.46
N MET A 55 7.32 0.84 -7.35
CA MET A 55 7.97 0.04 -6.31
C MET A 55 8.52 -1.29 -6.86
N VAL A 56 7.83 -1.92 -7.81
CA VAL A 56 8.35 -3.10 -8.51
C VAL A 56 9.61 -2.77 -9.32
N GLN A 57 9.59 -1.66 -10.07
CA GLN A 57 10.75 -1.22 -10.86
C GLN A 57 11.96 -0.88 -9.98
N THR A 58 11.75 -0.39 -8.76
CA THR A 58 12.81 -0.04 -7.81
C THR A 58 13.19 -1.18 -6.86
N GLY A 59 12.65 -2.40 -7.06
CA GLY A 59 12.95 -3.57 -6.23
C GLY A 59 12.35 -3.56 -4.82
N GLN A 60 11.44 -2.62 -4.53
CA GLN A 60 10.73 -2.52 -3.25
C GLN A 60 9.49 -3.44 -3.19
N ALA A 61 9.08 -3.99 -4.34
CA ALA A 61 7.98 -4.92 -4.47
C ALA A 61 8.24 -5.92 -5.60
N GLN A 62 7.46 -6.98 -5.66
CA GLN A 62 7.42 -7.93 -6.76
C GLN A 62 5.97 -8.11 -7.25
N ARG A 63 5.80 -8.36 -8.54
CA ARG A 63 4.50 -8.72 -9.11
C ARG A 63 4.34 -10.24 -9.02
N GLN A 64 3.31 -10.71 -8.32
CA GLN A 64 2.99 -12.16 -8.20
C GLN A 64 1.49 -12.36 -8.39
N ASP A 65 1.09 -13.21 -9.34
CA ASP A 65 -0.31 -13.59 -9.62
C ASP A 65 -1.32 -12.41 -9.71
N GLY A 66 -0.86 -11.28 -10.25
CA GLY A 66 -1.68 -10.07 -10.40
C GLY A 66 -1.76 -9.18 -9.14
N ASP A 67 -0.98 -9.49 -8.10
CA ASP A 67 -0.81 -8.71 -6.88
C ASP A 67 0.59 -8.09 -6.78
N TRP A 68 0.76 -7.12 -5.87
CA TRP A 68 2.04 -6.54 -5.48
C TRP A 68 2.45 -7.08 -4.12
N VAL A 69 3.53 -7.86 -4.09
CA VAL A 69 4.14 -8.34 -2.86
C VAL A 69 5.26 -7.38 -2.48
N LEU A 70 5.01 -6.57 -1.47
CA LEU A 70 5.96 -5.59 -0.95
C LEU A 70 7.08 -6.29 -0.18
N ALA A 71 8.31 -5.84 -0.39
CA ALA A 71 9.45 -6.28 0.41
C ALA A 71 9.28 -5.87 1.89
N PRO A 72 9.90 -6.59 2.81
CA PRO A 72 9.96 -6.21 4.23
C PRO A 72 10.43 -4.77 4.43
N GLY A 73 9.72 -4.01 5.26
CA GLY A 73 10.08 -2.62 5.58
C GLY A 73 9.74 -1.59 4.48
N THR A 74 9.18 -2.00 3.34
CA THR A 74 8.77 -1.07 2.28
C THR A 74 7.75 -0.03 2.75
N LEU A 75 6.96 -0.33 3.78
CA LEU A 75 5.99 0.58 4.39
C LEU A 75 6.47 1.24 5.68
N ASP A 76 7.77 1.18 5.99
CA ASP A 76 8.31 1.84 7.18
C ASP A 76 8.08 3.36 7.11
N GLY A 77 7.56 3.92 8.20
CA GLY A 77 7.15 5.33 8.27
C GLY A 77 5.79 5.63 7.63
N PHE A 78 5.09 4.65 7.04
CA PHE A 78 3.71 4.83 6.61
C PHE A 78 2.74 4.48 7.76
N GLU A 79 2.46 5.47 8.61
CA GLU A 79 1.68 5.30 9.84
C GLU A 79 0.29 4.68 9.62
N ALA A 80 -0.39 5.02 8.53
CA ALA A 80 -1.72 4.49 8.24
C ALA A 80 -1.74 2.98 7.96
N ALA A 81 -0.60 2.35 7.64
CA ALA A 81 -0.52 0.89 7.50
C ALA A 81 -0.30 0.17 8.82
N GLN A 82 0.28 0.82 9.85
CA GLN A 82 0.70 0.17 11.09
C GLN A 82 -0.38 -0.69 11.77
N PRO A 83 -1.66 -0.27 11.85
CA PRO A 83 -2.71 -1.09 12.47
C PRO A 83 -2.92 -2.45 11.76
N TYR A 84 -2.55 -2.55 10.48
CA TYR A 84 -2.82 -3.69 9.62
C TYR A 84 -1.59 -4.58 9.39
N LEU A 85 -0.41 -4.12 9.80
CA LEU A 85 0.87 -4.85 9.71
C LEU A 85 1.04 -5.85 10.86
N ALA A 86 0.54 -5.53 12.06
CA ALA A 86 0.67 -6.39 13.24
C ALA A 86 -0.14 -7.70 13.15
N ALA A 87 -1.18 -7.73 12.30
CA ALA A 87 -2.03 -8.90 12.10
C ALA A 87 -1.31 -10.10 11.44
N ASP A 88 -0.10 -9.89 10.90
CA ASP A 88 0.70 -10.93 10.23
C ASP A 88 1.60 -11.75 11.18
N LEU A 89 1.71 -11.35 12.46
CA LEU A 89 2.63 -11.98 13.44
C LEU A 89 2.00 -13.09 14.29
N ALA A 90 0.73 -13.44 14.06
CA ALA A 90 -0.01 -14.42 14.86
C ALA A 90 -0.47 -15.67 14.08
N GLY A 91 0.03 -15.87 12.86
CA GLY A 91 -0.28 -17.02 11.99
C GLY A 91 0.86 -18.02 11.93
#